data_AF-A0A7W0Q5W5-F1
#
_entry.id   AF-A0A7W0Q5W5-F1
#
_cell.length_a   1.000
_cell.length_b   1.000
_cell.length_c   1.000
_cell.angle_alpha   90.00
_cell.angle_beta   90.00
_cell.angle_gamma   90.00
#
_symmetry.space_group_name_H-M   'P 1'
#
loop_
_entity.id
_entity.type
_entity.pdbx_description
1 polymer ?
#
loop_
_entity_poly.entity_id
_entity_poly.type
_entity_poly.pdbx_seq_one_letter_code
_entity_poly.pdbx_strand_id
1 'polypeptide(L)'
;MSRRFLSGLTAIHALLLVALLEVAINRVAVPMLRPASGTPPTWHTALDYVGLFLFYFAGTLAVFVIVTRAITSIKARLGLRDAIAHSLMVMVAALASVPLVISAPASLSLPLEIGFAAAVIALVASIFGKGRDLGVQVGLPIIVVPLLLHTANVIGADLLWPENTFDGPGQTLLRVGVLGLALAALMTPYCFAPRPFARAVARPVPVVIAMATAGLGAVLARLSYATTAKASTLAVGVELQQSQADPRLALYLLAIATLAWTLASCALAASPSRRSIGLGIALIVLGGYGFKWPHHYLLPLLGVALIADAARRVRDEELADLPLTSDAPPIADAAWSTYVTTVTQGLKRTLAGVHSLTTRGEGGLASSVIVGEAHDLHVRVRVERIEGSVLALDIVIGREIDELRKATLTLWAIPGRGKGRNPEGPPAMPAFTSGDAAFDERFKIRGSERSLVKMFDDGLRARAVASFDGWLAYWAHEGLRYRVYPGRGAPLDHPIPISDLALGRVPPTAERLVSVVELLLELATRVLEPSPRPASPSELGDLPDGPPETETN
;
A
#
# COMPACT_ATOMS: atom_id res chain seq x y z
N MET A 1 16.09 -13.24 19.43
CA MET A 1 14.99 -13.46 18.46
C MET A 1 13.59 -13.09 18.99
N SER A 2 13.28 -13.26 20.29
CA SER A 2 11.93 -12.99 20.85
C SER A 2 11.48 -11.51 20.86
N ARG A 3 12.37 -10.52 21.02
CA ARG A 3 11.99 -9.09 21.06
C ARG A 3 11.51 -8.48 19.72
N ARG A 4 11.86 -9.06 18.56
CA ARG A 4 11.39 -8.57 17.24
C ARG A 4 9.96 -9.02 16.88
N PHE A 5 9.46 -10.08 17.50
CA PHE A 5 8.09 -10.57 17.23
C PHE A 5 7.02 -9.70 17.88
N LEU A 6 7.30 -9.17 19.08
CA LEU A 6 6.35 -8.32 19.82
C LEU A 6 6.25 -6.90 19.24
N SER A 7 7.29 -6.37 18.60
CA SER A 7 7.24 -5.03 17.99
C SER A 7 6.37 -4.93 16.73
N GLY A 8 5.83 -6.05 16.23
CA GLY A 8 4.97 -6.10 15.04
C GLY A 8 3.47 -6.28 15.32
N LEU A 9 3.08 -6.54 16.57
CA LEU A 9 1.66 -6.74 16.94
C LEU A 9 0.93 -5.40 16.99
N THR A 10 0.05 -5.18 16.01
CA THR A 10 -0.85 -4.01 15.99
C THR A 10 -2.18 -4.33 16.64
N ALA A 11 -2.95 -3.29 17.00
CA ALA A 11 -4.31 -3.45 17.53
C ALA A 11 -5.23 -4.29 16.61
N ILE A 12 -4.99 -4.29 15.30
CA ILE A 12 -5.73 -5.11 14.32
C ILE A 12 -5.42 -6.61 14.51
N HIS A 13 -4.16 -6.97 14.80
CA HIS A 13 -3.80 -8.37 15.05
C HIS A 13 -4.40 -8.86 16.37
N ALA A 14 -4.38 -8.02 17.42
CA ALA A 14 -5.05 -8.32 18.67
C ALA A 14 -6.56 -8.51 18.46
N LEU A 15 -7.20 -7.60 17.71
CA LEU A 15 -8.62 -7.71 17.36
C LEU A 15 -8.93 -9.00 16.58
N LEU A 16 -8.09 -9.35 15.60
CA LEU A 16 -8.28 -10.58 14.81
C LEU A 16 -8.20 -11.83 15.70
N LEU A 17 -7.22 -11.89 16.61
CA LEU A 17 -7.07 -13.00 17.55
C LEU A 17 -8.28 -13.12 18.47
N VAL A 18 -8.71 -12.00 19.07
CA VAL A 18 -9.86 -11.98 19.98
C VAL A 18 -11.14 -12.34 19.23
N ALA A 19 -11.36 -11.81 18.03
CA ALA A 19 -12.53 -12.13 17.22
C ALA A 19 -12.56 -13.61 16.80
N LEU A 20 -11.40 -14.20 16.48
CA LEU A 20 -11.30 -15.63 16.21
C LEU A 20 -11.66 -16.46 17.45
N LEU A 21 -11.14 -16.09 18.62
CA LEU A 21 -11.45 -16.76 19.88
C LEU A 21 -12.93 -16.59 20.28
N GLU A 22 -13.51 -15.41 20.05
CA GLU A 22 -14.94 -15.15 20.23
C GLU A 22 -15.77 -16.10 19.38
N VAL A 23 -15.49 -16.19 18.07
CA VAL A 23 -16.21 -17.12 17.18
C VAL A 23 -16.05 -18.57 17.66
N ALA A 24 -14.82 -19.00 17.95
CA ALA A 24 -14.55 -20.38 18.36
C ALA A 24 -15.23 -20.76 19.68
N ILE A 25 -15.20 -19.87 20.67
CA ILE A 25 -15.71 -20.13 22.02
C ILE A 25 -17.20 -19.81 22.11
N ASN A 26 -17.55 -18.54 21.89
CA ASN A 26 -18.88 -17.99 22.13
C ASN A 26 -19.91 -18.50 21.10
N ARG A 27 -19.53 -18.54 19.82
CA ARG A 27 -20.46 -18.94 18.75
C ARG A 27 -20.50 -20.44 18.50
N VAL A 28 -19.36 -21.12 18.58
CA VAL A 28 -19.26 -22.55 18.24
C VAL A 28 -19.27 -23.43 19.49
N ALA A 29 -18.24 -23.34 20.34
CA ALA A 29 -18.08 -24.29 21.45
C ALA A 29 -19.24 -24.23 22.47
N VAL A 30 -19.60 -23.04 22.94
CA VAL A 30 -20.65 -22.86 23.97
C VAL A 30 -22.01 -23.41 23.50
N PRO A 31 -22.52 -23.09 22.30
CA PRO A 31 -23.79 -23.63 21.82
C PRO A 31 -23.74 -25.12 21.43
N MET A 32 -22.59 -25.63 20.99
CA MET A 32 -22.44 -27.04 20.64
C MET A 32 -22.31 -27.96 21.85
N LEU A 33 -21.69 -27.46 22.93
CA LEU A 33 -21.45 -28.22 24.16
C LEU A 33 -22.53 -27.98 25.22
N ARG A 34 -23.58 -27.20 24.91
CA ARG A 34 -24.69 -26.96 25.83
C ARG A 34 -25.39 -28.29 26.16
N PRO A 35 -25.55 -28.65 27.46
CA PRO A 35 -26.29 -29.84 27.85
C PRO A 35 -27.74 -29.80 27.36
N ALA A 36 -28.26 -30.93 26.90
CA ALA A 36 -29.64 -31.03 26.40
C ALA A 36 -30.70 -30.89 27.51
N SER A 37 -30.33 -31.20 28.76
CA SER A 37 -31.19 -31.05 29.95
C SER A 37 -30.34 -30.84 31.20
N GLY A 38 -30.95 -30.28 32.25
CA GLY A 38 -30.30 -30.03 33.53
C GLY A 38 -29.57 -28.68 33.62
N THR A 39 -28.96 -28.42 34.78
CA THR A 39 -28.12 -27.23 35.01
C THR A 39 -26.76 -27.39 34.30
N PRO A 40 -26.25 -26.35 33.62
CA PRO A 40 -24.93 -26.41 33.00
C PRO A 40 -23.83 -26.71 34.03
N PRO A 41 -22.85 -27.57 33.71
CA PRO A 41 -21.71 -27.78 34.59
C PRO A 41 -20.86 -26.52 34.69
N THR A 42 -20.16 -26.35 35.81
CA THR A 42 -19.38 -25.13 36.12
C THR A 42 -18.36 -24.76 35.05
N TRP A 43 -17.72 -25.73 34.40
CA TRP A 43 -16.79 -25.47 33.30
C TRP A 43 -17.47 -24.87 32.06
N HIS A 44 -18.73 -25.24 31.78
CA HIS A 44 -19.50 -24.69 30.66
C HIS A 44 -19.88 -23.24 30.96
N THR A 45 -20.32 -22.96 32.20
CA THR A 45 -20.58 -21.59 32.66
C THR A 45 -19.33 -20.71 32.61
N ALA A 46 -18.15 -21.24 33.00
CA ALA A 46 -16.89 -20.52 32.88
C ALA A 46 -16.55 -20.21 31.41
N LEU A 47 -16.77 -21.16 30.51
CA LEU A 47 -16.57 -20.98 29.06
C LEU A 47 -17.52 -19.92 28.48
N ASP A 48 -18.77 -19.90 28.93
CA ASP A 48 -19.78 -18.89 28.56
C ASP A 48 -19.34 -17.47 28.99
N TYR A 49 -18.87 -17.30 30.22
CA TYR A 49 -18.32 -16.02 30.68
C TYR A 49 -17.08 -15.57 29.89
N VAL A 50 -16.19 -16.50 29.55
CA VAL A 50 -15.03 -16.19 28.68
C VAL A 50 -15.50 -15.77 27.29
N GLY A 51 -16.48 -16.48 26.72
CA GLY A 51 -17.09 -16.12 25.44
C GLY A 51 -17.70 -14.72 25.45
N LEU A 52 -18.46 -14.41 26.50
CA LEU A 52 -19.08 -13.10 26.70
C LEU A 52 -18.03 -11.98 26.89
N PHE A 53 -16.97 -12.23 27.65
CA PHE A 53 -15.86 -11.30 27.80
C PHE A 53 -15.18 -11.01 26.45
N LEU A 54 -14.86 -12.05 25.68
CA LEU A 54 -14.26 -11.92 24.36
C LEU A 54 -15.17 -11.15 23.41
N PHE A 55 -16.48 -11.38 23.49
CA PHE A 55 -17.49 -10.67 22.72
C PHE A 55 -17.44 -9.15 22.98
N TYR A 56 -17.55 -8.73 24.25
CA TYR A 56 -17.50 -7.31 24.60
C TYR A 56 -16.14 -6.70 24.27
N PHE A 57 -15.05 -7.41 24.59
CA PHE A 57 -13.69 -6.94 24.33
C PHE A 57 -13.43 -6.72 22.84
N ALA A 58 -13.80 -7.67 21.98
CA ALA A 58 -13.69 -7.52 20.53
C ALA A 58 -14.54 -6.35 20.02
N GLY A 59 -15.76 -6.17 20.55
CA GLY A 59 -16.66 -5.10 20.15
C GLY A 59 -16.08 -3.72 20.47
N THR A 60 -15.67 -3.52 21.71
CA THR A 60 -15.05 -2.26 22.17
C THR A 60 -13.75 -1.97 21.43
N LEU A 61 -12.90 -2.99 21.24
CA LEU A 61 -11.65 -2.83 20.50
C LEU A 61 -11.89 -2.48 19.03
N ALA A 62 -12.89 -3.09 18.37
CA ALA A 62 -13.25 -2.76 17.00
C ALA A 62 -13.73 -1.31 16.86
N VAL A 63 -14.61 -0.84 17.78
CA VAL A 63 -15.05 0.56 17.82
C VAL A 63 -13.85 1.50 17.95
N PHE A 64 -12.95 1.23 18.90
CA PHE A 64 -11.77 2.07 19.14
C PHE A 64 -10.86 2.13 17.90
N VAL A 65 -10.62 0.99 17.26
CA VAL A 65 -9.80 0.91 16.03
C VAL A 65 -10.46 1.68 14.88
N ILE A 66 -11.77 1.52 14.68
CA ILE A 66 -12.51 2.23 13.63
C ILE A 66 -12.45 3.74 13.84
N VAL A 67 -12.78 4.21 15.04
CA VAL A 67 -12.81 5.65 15.36
C VAL A 67 -11.43 6.28 15.19
N THR A 68 -10.40 5.66 15.77
CA THR A 68 -9.02 6.17 15.67
C THR A 68 -8.55 6.24 14.23
N ARG A 69 -8.85 5.20 13.44
CA ARG A 69 -8.50 5.15 12.03
C ARG A 69 -9.25 6.21 11.22
N ALA A 70 -10.55 6.32 11.41
CA ALA A 70 -11.38 7.28 10.70
C ALA A 70 -10.96 8.72 10.97
N ILE A 71 -10.67 9.07 12.23
CA ILE A 71 -10.16 10.40 12.59
C ILE A 71 -8.82 10.68 11.89
N THR A 72 -7.92 9.69 11.85
CA THR A 72 -6.62 9.83 11.19
C THR A 72 -6.78 10.05 9.68
N SER A 73 -7.66 9.28 9.03
CA SER A 73 -7.97 9.43 7.61
C SER A 73 -8.63 10.78 7.27
N ILE A 74 -9.56 11.25 8.12
CA ILE A 74 -10.21 12.56 7.95
C ILE A 74 -9.17 13.69 8.07
N LYS A 75 -8.29 13.62 9.07
CA LYS A 75 -7.20 14.60 9.27
C LYS A 75 -6.21 14.64 8.12
N ALA A 76 -5.96 13.51 7.46
CA ALA A 76 -5.07 13.42 6.30
C ALA A 76 -5.61 14.11 5.03
N ARG A 77 -6.87 14.57 5.00
CA ARG A 77 -7.51 15.31 3.90
C ARG A 77 -7.35 14.65 2.51
N LEU A 78 -7.57 13.34 2.44
CA LEU A 78 -7.38 12.53 1.21
C LEU A 78 -8.46 12.77 0.12
N GLY A 79 -9.45 13.62 0.41
CA GLY A 79 -10.51 14.03 -0.52
C GLY A 79 -11.90 13.94 0.11
N LEU A 80 -12.90 14.54 -0.56
CA LEU A 80 -14.28 14.58 -0.05
C LEU A 80 -14.89 13.18 0.09
N ARG A 81 -14.68 12.30 -0.90
CA ARG A 81 -15.22 10.92 -0.87
C ARG A 81 -14.70 10.12 0.33
N ASP A 82 -13.40 10.23 0.59
CA ASP A 82 -12.77 9.60 1.75
C ASP A 82 -13.31 10.18 3.06
N ALA A 83 -13.48 11.50 3.16
CA ALA A 83 -14.04 12.14 4.35
C ALA A 83 -15.48 11.71 4.64
N ILE A 84 -16.31 11.57 3.60
CA ILE A 84 -17.69 11.06 3.73
C ILE A 84 -17.68 9.61 4.22
N ALA A 85 -16.90 8.74 3.58
CA ALA A 85 -16.83 7.32 3.94
C ALA A 85 -16.41 7.12 5.41
N HIS A 86 -15.37 7.82 5.86
CA HIS A 86 -14.89 7.71 7.24
C HIS A 86 -15.84 8.36 8.25
N SER A 87 -16.54 9.44 7.89
CA SER A 87 -17.59 10.03 8.75
C SER A 87 -18.75 9.05 8.96
N LEU A 88 -19.21 8.41 7.87
CA LEU A 88 -20.25 7.37 7.95
C LEU A 88 -19.78 6.17 8.78
N MET A 89 -18.52 5.77 8.66
CA MET A 89 -17.96 4.71 9.51
C MET A 89 -18.00 5.05 11.00
N VAL A 90 -17.65 6.28 11.39
CA VAL A 90 -17.71 6.73 12.79
C VAL A 90 -19.15 6.69 13.30
N MET A 91 -20.10 7.17 12.50
CA MET A 91 -21.52 7.12 12.82
C MET A 91 -22.00 5.68 13.04
N VAL A 92 -21.69 4.75 12.13
CA VAL A 92 -22.07 3.34 12.26
C VAL A 92 -21.39 2.70 13.47
N ALA A 93 -20.12 2.99 13.73
CA ALA A 93 -19.43 2.47 14.90
C ALA A 93 -20.06 2.97 16.20
N ALA A 94 -20.51 4.22 16.25
CA ALA A 94 -21.23 4.78 17.39
C ALA A 94 -22.57 4.05 17.59
N LEU A 95 -23.38 3.87 16.54
CA LEU A 95 -24.65 3.14 16.62
C LEU A 95 -24.44 1.67 17.04
N ALA A 96 -23.47 0.99 16.43
CA ALA A 96 -23.12 -0.40 16.75
C ALA A 96 -22.51 -0.57 18.15
N SER A 97 -22.08 0.51 18.82
CA SER A 97 -21.58 0.45 20.18
C SER A 97 -22.68 0.43 21.24
N VAL A 98 -23.90 0.88 20.91
CA VAL A 98 -25.03 0.91 21.85
C VAL A 98 -25.34 -0.48 22.45
N PRO A 99 -25.45 -1.57 21.66
CA PRO A 99 -25.69 -2.92 22.19
C PRO A 99 -24.56 -3.47 23.06
N LEU A 100 -23.37 -2.83 23.06
CA LEU A 100 -22.25 -3.23 23.93
C LEU A 100 -22.41 -2.70 25.36
N VAL A 101 -23.27 -1.70 25.57
CA VAL A 101 -23.44 -1.03 26.86
C VAL A 101 -24.83 -1.27 27.44
N ILE A 102 -25.86 -1.26 26.58
CA ILE A 102 -27.26 -1.42 26.98
C ILE A 102 -27.99 -2.36 26.03
N SER A 103 -29.13 -2.89 26.46
CA SER A 103 -30.04 -3.61 25.58
C SER A 103 -30.50 -2.69 24.45
N ALA A 104 -30.17 -3.05 23.20
CA ALA A 104 -30.45 -2.22 22.05
C ALA A 104 -31.97 -2.13 21.81
N PRO A 105 -32.54 -0.93 21.67
CA PRO A 105 -33.94 -0.78 21.32
C PRO A 105 -34.17 -1.29 19.89
N ALA A 106 -35.34 -1.91 19.62
CA ALA A 106 -35.67 -2.44 18.30
C ALA A 106 -35.60 -1.36 17.19
N SER A 107 -35.90 -0.10 17.53
CA SER A 107 -35.80 1.05 16.64
C SER A 107 -34.37 1.35 16.15
N LEU A 108 -33.33 0.81 16.79
CA LEU A 108 -31.93 0.97 16.37
C LEU A 108 -31.57 0.08 15.18
N SER A 109 -32.28 -1.04 14.97
CA SER A 109 -31.96 -2.02 13.93
C SER A 109 -31.96 -1.39 12.53
N LEU A 110 -33.04 -0.72 12.16
CA LEU A 110 -33.19 -0.13 10.82
C LEU A 110 -32.17 1.00 10.54
N PRO A 111 -31.96 2.00 11.43
CA PRO A 111 -30.90 3.00 11.25
C PRO A 111 -29.50 2.40 11.13
N LEU A 112 -29.21 1.34 11.90
CA LEU A 112 -27.92 0.67 11.86
C LEU A 112 -27.68 -0.03 10.52
N GLU A 113 -28.69 -0.73 9.99
CA GLU A 113 -28.65 -1.35 8.66
C GLU A 113 -28.43 -0.31 7.55
N ILE A 114 -29.23 0.77 7.54
CA ILE A 114 -29.09 1.84 6.55
C ILE A 114 -27.72 2.50 6.64
N GLY A 115 -27.27 2.80 7.87
CA GLY A 115 -25.96 3.40 8.11
C GLY A 115 -24.82 2.49 7.63
N PHE A 116 -24.89 1.19 7.94
CA PHE A 116 -23.90 0.20 7.52
C PHE A 116 -23.82 0.11 6.00
N ALA A 117 -24.96 -0.04 5.30
CA ALA A 117 -24.99 -0.07 3.84
C ALA A 117 -24.42 1.22 3.22
N ALA A 118 -24.80 2.39 3.75
CA ALA A 118 -24.29 3.66 3.28
C ALA A 118 -22.78 3.79 3.46
N ALA A 119 -22.25 3.39 4.62
CA ALA A 119 -20.81 3.42 4.90
C ALA A 119 -20.02 2.47 3.98
N VAL A 120 -20.54 1.26 3.77
CA VAL A 120 -19.95 0.26 2.87
C VAL A 120 -19.93 0.74 1.42
N ILE A 121 -21.05 1.30 0.93
CA ILE A 121 -21.13 1.88 -0.43
C ILE A 121 -20.15 3.06 -0.56
N ALA A 122 -20.06 3.94 0.44
CA ALA A 122 -19.14 5.06 0.42
C ALA A 122 -17.66 4.60 0.39
N LEU A 123 -17.31 3.55 1.13
CA LEU A 123 -15.98 2.94 1.08
C LEU A 123 -15.69 2.34 -0.29
N VAL A 124 -16.64 1.63 -0.91
CA VAL A 124 -16.49 1.12 -2.28
C VAL A 124 -16.33 2.26 -3.28
N ALA A 125 -17.10 3.34 -3.17
CA ALA A 125 -16.97 4.51 -4.02
C ALA A 125 -15.59 5.20 -3.88
N SER A 126 -14.99 5.15 -2.69
CA SER A 126 -13.70 5.77 -2.39
C SER A 126 -12.50 5.10 -3.09
N ILE A 127 -12.63 3.83 -3.48
CA ILE A 127 -11.54 3.09 -4.13
C ILE A 127 -11.48 3.27 -5.64
N PHE A 128 -12.51 3.86 -6.25
CA PHE A 128 -12.52 4.15 -7.69
C PHE A 128 -11.72 5.42 -7.98
N GLY A 129 -10.65 5.27 -8.75
CA GLY A 129 -9.79 6.37 -9.16
C GLY A 129 -8.55 5.90 -9.92
N LYS A 130 -7.92 6.85 -10.63
CA LYS A 130 -6.63 6.60 -11.28
C LYS A 130 -5.57 6.31 -10.21
N GLY A 131 -4.73 5.31 -10.42
CA GLY A 131 -3.62 4.97 -9.53
C GLY A 131 -3.93 3.96 -8.43
N ARG A 132 -5.17 3.45 -8.29
CA ARG A 132 -5.45 2.36 -7.34
C ARG A 132 -5.21 0.99 -7.97
N ASP A 133 -5.13 -0.05 -7.13
CA ASP A 133 -5.02 -1.43 -7.62
C ASP A 133 -6.31 -1.89 -8.29
N LEU A 134 -6.22 -2.32 -9.57
CA LEU A 134 -7.37 -2.78 -10.35
C LEU A 134 -7.99 -4.05 -9.74
N GLY A 135 -7.17 -4.93 -9.16
CA GLY A 135 -7.66 -6.16 -8.53
C GLY A 135 -8.60 -5.85 -7.36
N VAL A 136 -8.21 -4.89 -6.51
CA VAL A 136 -9.05 -4.41 -5.41
C VAL A 136 -10.29 -3.65 -5.91
N GLN A 137 -10.18 -2.83 -6.97
CA GLN A 137 -11.32 -2.12 -7.56
C GLN A 137 -12.42 -3.07 -8.07
N VAL A 138 -12.05 -4.23 -8.59
CA VAL A 138 -13.01 -5.25 -9.03
C VAL A 138 -13.45 -6.12 -7.85
N GLY A 139 -12.52 -6.54 -7.01
CA GLY A 139 -12.78 -7.50 -5.94
C GLY A 139 -13.60 -6.95 -4.78
N LEU A 140 -13.38 -5.68 -4.37
CA LEU A 140 -14.08 -5.14 -3.22
C LEU A 140 -15.60 -5.06 -3.44
N PRO A 141 -16.12 -4.56 -4.59
CA PRO A 141 -17.53 -4.68 -4.92
C PRO A 141 -18.05 -6.12 -4.81
N ILE A 142 -17.31 -7.10 -5.35
CA ILE A 142 -17.71 -8.52 -5.32
C ILE A 142 -17.86 -9.04 -3.88
N ILE A 143 -16.91 -8.73 -3.00
CA ILE A 143 -16.96 -9.14 -1.58
C ILE A 143 -18.10 -8.43 -0.81
N VAL A 144 -18.40 -7.19 -1.17
CA VAL A 144 -19.39 -6.37 -0.48
C VAL A 144 -20.83 -6.72 -0.86
N VAL A 145 -21.08 -7.23 -2.08
CA VAL A 145 -22.44 -7.56 -2.55
C VAL A 145 -23.21 -8.46 -1.57
N PRO A 146 -22.66 -9.57 -1.05
CA PRO A 146 -23.37 -10.38 -0.06
C PRO A 146 -23.74 -9.61 1.22
N LEU A 147 -22.88 -8.71 1.70
CA LEU A 147 -23.17 -7.88 2.87
C LEU A 147 -24.36 -6.95 2.60
N LEU A 148 -24.40 -6.33 1.41
CA LEU A 148 -25.50 -5.45 1.01
C LEU A 148 -26.80 -6.22 0.75
N LEU A 149 -26.72 -7.46 0.23
CA LEU A 149 -27.89 -8.32 0.06
C LEU A 149 -28.48 -8.71 1.42
N HIS A 150 -27.65 -8.94 2.43
CA HIS A 150 -28.13 -9.18 3.79
C HIS A 150 -28.89 -7.96 4.33
N THR A 151 -28.29 -6.78 4.25
CA THR A 151 -28.95 -5.53 4.69
C THR A 151 -30.23 -5.25 3.90
N ALA A 152 -30.24 -5.47 2.60
CA ALA A 152 -31.44 -5.32 1.77
C ALA A 152 -32.55 -6.30 2.20
N ASN A 153 -32.19 -7.52 2.61
CA ASN A 153 -33.13 -8.49 3.15
C ASN A 153 -33.71 -8.03 4.49
N VAL A 154 -32.90 -7.48 5.39
CA VAL A 154 -33.39 -6.96 6.68
C VAL A 154 -34.32 -5.76 6.47
N ILE A 155 -33.91 -4.79 5.65
CA ILE A 155 -34.73 -3.60 5.34
C ILE A 155 -36.03 -4.01 4.64
N GLY A 156 -35.96 -4.95 3.69
CA GLY A 156 -37.12 -5.44 2.96
C GLY A 156 -38.11 -6.16 3.88
N ALA A 157 -37.63 -6.96 4.84
CA ALA A 157 -38.48 -7.61 5.82
C ALA A 157 -39.19 -6.61 6.74
N ASP A 158 -38.52 -5.52 7.13
CA ASP A 158 -39.10 -4.51 8.01
C ASP A 158 -40.08 -3.55 7.29
N LEU A 159 -39.85 -3.25 6.00
CA LEU A 159 -40.57 -2.18 5.28
C LEU A 159 -41.43 -2.63 4.10
N LEU A 160 -41.07 -3.72 3.41
CA LEU A 160 -41.58 -4.05 2.08
C LEU A 160 -42.33 -5.39 2.02
N TRP A 161 -42.02 -6.35 2.87
CA TRP A 161 -42.62 -7.69 2.84
C TRP A 161 -43.51 -7.93 4.06
N PRO A 162 -44.82 -8.20 3.86
CA PRO A 162 -45.69 -8.62 4.95
C PRO A 162 -45.18 -9.93 5.59
N GLU A 163 -45.31 -10.06 6.91
CA GLU A 163 -44.87 -11.22 7.72
C GLU A 163 -45.44 -12.57 7.22
N ASN A 164 -46.48 -12.53 6.40
CA ASN A 164 -47.19 -13.71 5.90
C ASN A 164 -46.53 -14.34 4.65
N THR A 165 -45.46 -13.75 4.13
CA THR A 165 -44.80 -14.18 2.88
C THR A 165 -43.63 -15.14 3.16
N PHE A 166 -43.88 -16.23 3.89
CA PHE A 166 -42.83 -17.17 4.31
C PHE A 166 -42.15 -17.90 3.14
N ASP A 167 -42.80 -17.98 1.97
CA ASP A 167 -42.23 -18.53 0.72
C ASP A 167 -41.76 -17.43 -0.28
N GLY A 168 -41.55 -16.22 0.21
CA GLY A 168 -41.38 -15.02 -0.61
C GLY A 168 -39.95 -14.60 -0.98
N PRO A 169 -39.79 -13.33 -1.39
CA PRO A 169 -38.51 -12.74 -1.82
C PRO A 169 -37.36 -12.87 -0.83
N GLY A 170 -37.64 -12.90 0.49
CA GLY A 170 -36.62 -13.00 1.52
C GLY A 170 -35.82 -14.31 1.49
N GLN A 171 -36.49 -15.46 1.31
CA GLN A 171 -35.79 -16.74 1.14
C GLN A 171 -34.90 -16.74 -0.11
N THR A 172 -35.38 -16.11 -1.19
CA THR A 172 -34.61 -15.99 -2.43
C THR A 172 -33.35 -15.14 -2.21
N LEU A 173 -33.47 -14.00 -1.54
CA LEU A 173 -32.34 -13.13 -1.22
C LEU A 173 -31.32 -13.80 -0.28
N LEU A 174 -31.78 -14.57 0.70
CA LEU A 174 -30.88 -15.36 1.55
C LEU A 174 -30.09 -16.39 0.74
N ARG A 175 -30.75 -17.14 -0.15
CA ARG A 175 -30.08 -18.12 -1.05
C ARG A 175 -29.09 -17.45 -2.00
N VAL A 176 -29.48 -16.31 -2.59
CA VAL A 176 -28.62 -15.53 -3.49
C VAL A 176 -27.42 -14.95 -2.71
N GLY A 177 -27.63 -14.48 -1.48
CA GLY A 177 -26.56 -13.99 -0.63
C GLY A 177 -25.53 -15.06 -0.27
N VAL A 178 -25.97 -16.27 0.09
CA VAL A 178 -25.06 -17.41 0.35
C VAL A 178 -24.28 -17.82 -0.91
N LEU A 179 -24.93 -17.88 -2.07
CA LEU A 179 -24.24 -18.12 -3.34
C LEU A 179 -23.27 -16.99 -3.68
N GLY A 180 -23.65 -15.74 -3.39
CA GLY A 180 -22.81 -14.56 -3.52
C GLY A 180 -21.55 -14.64 -2.65
N LEU A 181 -21.66 -15.15 -1.41
CA LEU A 181 -20.50 -15.39 -0.55
C LEU A 181 -19.55 -16.42 -1.15
N ALA A 182 -20.09 -17.54 -1.65
CA ALA A 182 -19.27 -18.56 -2.28
C ALA A 182 -18.56 -18.02 -3.52
N LEU A 183 -19.27 -17.27 -4.38
CA LEU A 183 -18.69 -16.62 -5.54
C LEU A 183 -17.62 -15.60 -5.15
N ALA A 184 -17.88 -14.77 -4.14
CA ALA A 184 -16.92 -13.80 -3.65
C ALA A 184 -15.64 -14.49 -3.13
N ALA A 185 -15.78 -15.56 -2.36
CA ALA A 185 -14.68 -16.38 -1.86
C ALA A 185 -13.84 -16.99 -3.00
N LEU A 186 -14.49 -17.51 -4.05
CA LEU A 186 -13.83 -18.04 -5.25
C LEU A 186 -13.11 -16.97 -6.06
N MET A 187 -13.58 -15.72 -6.01
CA MET A 187 -12.97 -14.61 -6.72
C MET A 187 -11.80 -13.96 -5.95
N THR A 188 -11.68 -14.25 -4.65
CA THR A 188 -10.63 -13.65 -3.84
C THR A 188 -9.19 -13.86 -4.35
N PRO A 189 -8.79 -15.04 -4.87
CA PRO A 189 -7.43 -15.23 -5.39
C PRO A 189 -7.13 -14.31 -6.58
N TYR A 190 -8.10 -14.09 -7.46
CA TYR A 190 -7.91 -13.31 -8.67
C TYR A 190 -7.86 -11.81 -8.40
N CYS A 191 -8.58 -11.36 -7.39
CA CYS A 191 -8.67 -9.94 -7.05
C CYS A 191 -7.60 -9.49 -6.04
N PHE A 192 -7.23 -10.34 -5.08
CA PHE A 192 -6.48 -9.91 -3.89
C PHE A 192 -5.10 -10.57 -3.73
N ALA A 193 -4.79 -11.62 -4.49
CA ALA A 193 -3.49 -12.27 -4.39
C ALA A 193 -2.32 -11.31 -4.66
N PRO A 194 -1.17 -11.54 -4.00
CA PRO A 194 0.06 -10.81 -4.30
C PRO A 194 0.46 -10.96 -5.77
N ARG A 195 1.00 -9.89 -6.36
CA ARG A 195 1.48 -9.90 -7.75
C ARG A 195 3.01 -10.05 -7.83
N PRO A 196 3.54 -10.66 -8.91
CA PRO A 196 2.82 -11.27 -10.04
C PRO A 196 2.12 -12.58 -9.64
N PHE A 197 0.86 -12.74 -10.08
CA PHE A 197 -0.04 -13.84 -9.69
C PHE A 197 0.57 -15.24 -9.91
N ALA A 198 1.27 -15.43 -11.03
CA ALA A 198 1.94 -16.70 -11.36
C ALA A 198 2.91 -17.17 -10.26
N ARG A 199 3.63 -16.24 -9.61
CA ARG A 199 4.52 -16.57 -8.49
C ARG A 199 3.73 -16.89 -7.22
N ALA A 200 2.61 -16.20 -6.98
CA ALA A 200 1.79 -16.45 -5.80
C ALA A 200 1.15 -17.85 -5.86
N VAL A 201 0.60 -18.23 -7.02
CA VAL A 201 -0.02 -19.56 -7.26
C VAL A 201 0.96 -20.71 -7.05
N ALA A 202 2.22 -20.52 -7.41
CA ALA A 202 3.25 -21.55 -7.27
C ALA A 202 3.80 -21.72 -5.83
N ARG A 203 3.40 -20.87 -4.86
CA ARG A 203 3.91 -20.99 -3.49
C ARG A 203 3.31 -22.23 -2.81
N PRO A 204 4.14 -23.14 -2.26
CA PRO A 204 3.63 -24.39 -1.68
C PRO A 204 2.80 -24.16 -0.42
N VAL A 205 3.17 -23.18 0.41
CA VAL A 205 2.52 -22.97 1.71
C VAL A 205 1.02 -22.62 1.60
N PRO A 206 0.59 -21.62 0.81
CA PRO A 206 -0.84 -21.35 0.62
C PRO A 206 -1.62 -22.54 0.03
N VAL A 207 -1.00 -23.31 -0.86
CA VAL A 207 -1.61 -24.50 -1.47
C VAL A 207 -1.85 -25.59 -0.42
N VAL A 208 -0.84 -25.87 0.42
CA VAL A 208 -0.96 -26.84 1.53
C VAL A 208 -2.05 -26.41 2.52
N ILE A 209 -2.11 -25.13 2.88
CA ILE A 209 -3.14 -24.61 3.80
C ILE A 209 -4.54 -24.79 3.20
N ALA A 210 -4.70 -24.46 1.91
CA ALA A 210 -5.97 -24.62 1.21
C ALA A 210 -6.43 -26.08 1.16
N MET A 211 -5.53 -27.00 0.77
CA MET A 211 -5.80 -28.44 0.75
C MET A 211 -6.12 -29.00 2.13
N ALA A 212 -5.37 -28.59 3.17
CA ALA A 212 -5.62 -29.01 4.55
C ALA A 212 -6.99 -28.54 5.04
N THR A 213 -7.38 -27.30 4.71
CA THR A 213 -8.66 -26.72 5.12
C THR A 213 -9.82 -27.44 4.44
N ALA A 214 -9.74 -27.65 3.12
CA ALA A 214 -10.75 -28.36 2.35
C ALA A 214 -10.86 -29.84 2.75
N GLY A 215 -9.71 -30.51 2.91
CA GLY A 215 -9.62 -31.91 3.31
C GLY A 215 -10.17 -32.15 4.70
N LEU A 216 -9.83 -31.29 5.68
CA LEU A 216 -10.40 -31.36 7.02
C LEU A 216 -11.91 -31.15 7.00
N GLY A 217 -12.40 -30.15 6.25
CA GLY A 217 -13.83 -29.92 6.08
C GLY A 217 -14.56 -31.12 5.48
N ALA A 218 -13.98 -31.77 4.46
CA ALA A 218 -14.54 -32.97 3.83
C ALA A 218 -14.55 -34.17 4.80
N VAL A 219 -13.48 -34.36 5.57
CA VAL A 219 -13.40 -35.43 6.59
C VAL A 219 -14.43 -35.20 7.68
N LEU A 220 -14.56 -33.97 8.21
CA LEU A 220 -15.55 -33.64 9.22
C LEU A 220 -16.98 -33.84 8.71
N ALA A 221 -17.29 -33.38 7.49
CA ALA A 221 -18.58 -33.60 6.85
C ALA A 221 -18.89 -35.08 6.65
N ARG A 222 -17.88 -35.90 6.32
CA ARG A 222 -18.04 -37.36 6.18
C ARG A 222 -18.26 -38.06 7.53
N LEU A 223 -17.57 -37.65 8.58
CA LEU A 223 -17.64 -38.28 9.91
C LEU A 223 -18.92 -37.88 10.66
N SER A 224 -19.28 -36.60 10.63
CA SER A 224 -20.51 -36.09 11.24
C SER A 224 -21.01 -34.87 10.48
N TYR A 225 -21.82 -35.13 9.44
CA TYR A 225 -22.39 -34.09 8.61
C TYR A 225 -23.28 -33.14 9.43
N ALA A 226 -24.18 -33.66 10.27
CA ALA A 226 -25.10 -32.84 11.08
C ALA A 226 -24.35 -31.90 12.04
N THR A 227 -23.29 -32.40 12.69
CA THR A 227 -22.43 -31.58 13.56
C THR A 227 -21.71 -30.49 12.76
N THR A 228 -21.18 -30.84 11.58
CA THR A 228 -20.47 -29.91 10.69
C THR A 228 -21.42 -28.84 10.12
N ALA A 229 -22.64 -29.22 9.73
CA ALA A 229 -23.69 -28.31 9.30
C ALA A 229 -24.04 -27.31 10.41
N LYS A 230 -24.30 -27.81 11.63
CA LYS A 230 -24.58 -26.95 12.79
C LYS A 230 -23.42 -26.00 13.11
N ALA A 231 -22.18 -26.51 13.12
CA ALA A 231 -20.99 -25.68 13.35
C ALA A 231 -20.81 -24.60 12.27
N SER A 232 -21.09 -24.92 11.01
CA SER A 232 -20.98 -23.96 9.90
C SER A 232 -22.01 -22.82 10.00
N THR A 233 -23.24 -23.16 10.38
CA THR A 233 -24.29 -22.16 10.66
C THR A 233 -23.91 -21.28 11.85
N LEU A 234 -23.38 -21.87 12.92
CA LEU A 234 -22.96 -21.13 14.11
C LEU A 234 -21.71 -20.25 13.89
N ALA A 235 -20.75 -20.70 13.07
CA ALA A 235 -19.50 -19.97 12.84
C ALA A 235 -19.64 -18.86 11.79
N VAL A 236 -20.29 -19.17 10.66
CA VAL A 236 -20.28 -18.31 9.46
C VAL A 236 -21.69 -17.87 9.06
N GLY A 237 -22.74 -18.47 9.62
CA GLY A 237 -24.13 -18.16 9.28
C GLY A 237 -24.59 -18.77 7.96
N VAL A 238 -23.87 -19.78 7.47
CA VAL A 238 -24.30 -20.58 6.31
C VAL A 238 -25.19 -21.72 6.81
N GLU A 239 -26.47 -21.64 6.47
CA GLU A 239 -27.43 -22.70 6.78
C GLU A 239 -27.27 -23.87 5.81
N LEU A 240 -26.78 -25.00 6.34
CA LEU A 240 -26.73 -26.27 5.63
C LEU A 240 -27.89 -27.14 6.13
N GLN A 241 -28.60 -27.80 5.21
CA GLN A 241 -29.64 -28.76 5.60
C GLN A 241 -29.02 -29.85 6.48
N GLN A 242 -29.59 -30.13 7.65
CA GLN A 242 -29.01 -31.09 8.61
C GLN A 242 -29.38 -32.55 8.31
N SER A 243 -30.51 -32.77 7.64
CA SER A 243 -31.07 -34.10 7.37
C SER A 243 -30.43 -34.81 6.17
N GLN A 244 -29.87 -34.05 5.23
CA GLN A 244 -29.24 -34.59 4.02
C GLN A 244 -28.05 -33.73 3.61
N ALA A 245 -27.05 -34.36 2.99
CA ALA A 245 -25.90 -33.67 2.44
C ALA A 245 -26.34 -32.62 1.41
N ASP A 246 -25.98 -31.36 1.64
CA ASP A 246 -26.27 -30.30 0.70
C ASP A 246 -25.56 -30.57 -0.64
N PRO A 247 -26.26 -30.57 -1.79
CA PRO A 247 -25.62 -30.80 -3.09
C PRO A 247 -24.53 -29.77 -3.43
N ARG A 248 -24.51 -28.62 -2.73
CA ARG A 248 -23.53 -27.54 -2.90
C ARG A 248 -22.33 -27.66 -1.97
N LEU A 249 -22.24 -28.70 -1.14
CA LEU A 249 -21.15 -28.88 -0.19
C LEU A 249 -19.76 -28.79 -0.86
N ALA A 250 -19.60 -29.38 -2.05
CA ALA A 250 -18.35 -29.30 -2.81
C ALA A 250 -17.98 -27.86 -3.20
N LEU A 251 -18.97 -27.05 -3.59
CA LEU A 251 -18.78 -25.63 -3.89
C LEU A 251 -18.36 -24.85 -2.63
N TYR A 252 -18.97 -25.12 -1.48
CA TYR A 252 -18.61 -24.48 -0.22
C TYR A 252 -17.21 -24.85 0.25
N LEU A 253 -16.82 -26.12 0.14
CA LEU A 253 -15.46 -26.57 0.46
C LEU A 253 -14.43 -25.91 -0.48
N LEU A 254 -14.73 -25.79 -1.77
CA LEU A 254 -13.87 -25.09 -2.72
C LEU A 254 -13.74 -23.61 -2.37
N ALA A 255 -14.86 -22.94 -2.07
CA ALA A 255 -14.88 -21.53 -1.67
C ALA A 255 -14.05 -21.28 -0.40
N ILE A 256 -14.16 -22.14 0.61
CA ILE A 256 -13.34 -22.07 1.82
C ILE A 256 -11.86 -22.32 1.49
N ALA A 257 -11.56 -23.28 0.62
CA ALA A 257 -10.19 -23.56 0.18
C ALA A 257 -9.55 -22.35 -0.51
N THR A 258 -10.27 -21.71 -1.44
CA THR A 258 -9.77 -20.52 -2.15
C THR A 258 -9.60 -19.33 -1.22
N LEU A 259 -10.51 -19.16 -0.25
CA LEU A 259 -10.39 -18.13 0.78
C LEU A 259 -9.18 -18.37 1.68
N ALA A 260 -8.98 -19.60 2.16
CA ALA A 260 -7.82 -19.98 2.97
C ALA A 260 -6.52 -19.77 2.20
N TRP A 261 -6.49 -20.14 0.91
CA TRP A 261 -5.37 -19.86 0.01
C TRP A 261 -5.09 -18.35 -0.07
N THR A 262 -6.10 -17.52 -0.27
CA THR A 262 -5.93 -16.06 -0.38
C THR A 262 -5.43 -15.46 0.92
N LEU A 263 -6.00 -15.86 2.07
CA LEU A 263 -5.58 -15.38 3.38
C LEU A 263 -4.12 -15.75 3.67
N ALA A 264 -3.72 -16.99 3.41
CA ALA A 264 -2.34 -17.44 3.55
C ALA A 264 -1.38 -16.69 2.61
N SER A 265 -1.79 -16.50 1.34
CA SER A 265 -1.00 -15.76 0.35
C SER A 265 -0.80 -14.30 0.75
N CYS A 266 -1.87 -13.64 1.24
CA CYS A 266 -1.80 -12.27 1.75
C CYS A 266 -0.95 -12.17 3.01
N ALA A 267 -1.05 -13.11 3.95
CA ALA A 267 -0.25 -13.13 5.17
C ALA A 267 1.25 -13.26 4.89
N LEU A 268 1.61 -14.02 3.85
CA LEU A 268 2.99 -14.23 3.39
C LEU A 268 3.44 -13.22 2.32
N ALA A 269 2.65 -12.20 2.03
CA ALA A 269 3.00 -11.17 1.06
C ALA A 269 4.13 -10.28 1.60
N ALA A 270 5.03 -9.82 0.72
CA ALA A 270 6.07 -8.86 1.08
C ALA A 270 5.48 -7.46 1.37
N SER A 271 4.54 -7.02 0.52
CA SER A 271 3.80 -5.77 0.68
C SER A 271 2.99 -5.73 1.98
N PRO A 272 3.20 -4.73 2.86
CA PRO A 272 2.38 -4.53 4.05
C PRO A 272 0.92 -4.25 3.71
N SER A 273 0.64 -3.58 2.59
CA SER A 273 -0.74 -3.34 2.18
C SER A 273 -1.45 -4.61 1.70
N ARG A 274 -0.76 -5.57 1.08
CA ARG A 274 -1.34 -6.90 0.79
C ARG A 274 -1.64 -7.69 2.06
N ARG A 275 -0.78 -7.63 3.09
CA ARG A 275 -1.09 -8.17 4.42
C ARG A 275 -2.33 -7.51 5.02
N SER A 276 -2.46 -6.19 4.90
CA SER A 276 -3.64 -5.44 5.34
C SER A 276 -4.92 -5.85 4.61
N ILE A 277 -4.86 -6.18 3.32
CA ILE A 277 -5.99 -6.76 2.58
C ILE A 277 -6.39 -8.11 3.16
N GLY A 278 -5.41 -9.00 3.41
CA GLY A 278 -5.68 -10.29 4.04
C GLY A 278 -6.35 -10.17 5.41
N LEU A 279 -5.86 -9.26 6.25
CA LEU A 279 -6.49 -8.94 7.53
C LEU A 279 -7.92 -8.43 7.35
N GLY A 280 -8.16 -7.57 6.35
CA GLY A 280 -9.49 -7.07 6.04
C GLY A 280 -10.46 -8.15 5.60
N ILE A 281 -10.03 -9.07 4.73
CA ILE A 281 -10.82 -10.24 4.32
C ILE A 281 -11.15 -11.11 5.54
N ALA A 282 -10.17 -11.38 6.40
CA ALA A 282 -10.39 -12.19 7.60
C ALA A 282 -11.41 -11.56 8.56
N LEU A 283 -11.39 -10.24 8.75
CA LEU A 283 -12.38 -9.53 9.57
C LEU A 283 -13.79 -9.60 8.97
N ILE A 284 -13.93 -9.50 7.64
CA ILE A 284 -15.23 -9.67 6.96
C ILE A 284 -15.78 -11.08 7.23
N VAL A 285 -14.92 -12.10 7.14
CA VAL A 285 -15.30 -13.51 7.37
C VAL A 285 -15.70 -13.73 8.84
N LEU A 286 -14.94 -13.20 9.79
CA LEU A 286 -15.24 -13.31 11.23
C LEU A 286 -16.47 -12.53 11.66
N GLY A 287 -16.85 -11.47 10.93
CA GLY A 287 -18.14 -10.82 11.10
C GLY A 287 -19.31 -11.80 10.89
N GLY A 288 -19.12 -12.78 10.01
CA GLY A 288 -20.10 -13.80 9.63
C GLY A 288 -21.29 -13.21 8.86
N TYR A 289 -22.06 -14.06 8.20
CA TYR A 289 -23.24 -13.66 7.43
C TYR A 289 -24.51 -13.86 8.25
N GLY A 290 -25.38 -12.86 8.35
CA GLY A 290 -26.68 -13.05 9.01
C GLY A 290 -26.70 -13.02 10.54
N PHE A 291 -25.59 -12.66 11.19
CA PHE A 291 -25.56 -12.49 12.64
C PHE A 291 -26.07 -11.11 13.06
N LYS A 292 -27.05 -11.06 13.98
CA LYS A 292 -27.62 -9.79 14.48
C LYS A 292 -26.85 -9.19 15.67
N TRP A 293 -25.53 -9.10 15.57
CA TRP A 293 -24.66 -8.64 16.66
C TRP A 293 -23.76 -7.48 16.22
N PRO A 294 -23.27 -6.62 17.15
CA PRO A 294 -22.34 -5.53 16.86
C PRO A 294 -21.17 -5.92 15.94
N HIS A 295 -20.62 -7.14 16.09
CA HIS A 295 -19.50 -7.61 15.27
C HIS A 295 -19.85 -7.80 13.79
N HIS A 296 -21.11 -8.09 13.46
CA HIS A 296 -21.56 -8.21 12.08
C HIS A 296 -21.48 -6.88 11.33
N TYR A 297 -21.58 -5.77 12.04
CA TYR A 297 -21.38 -4.44 11.47
C TYR A 297 -19.92 -4.00 11.60
N LEU A 298 -19.34 -4.10 12.79
CA LEU A 298 -18.02 -3.54 13.09
C LEU A 298 -16.87 -4.26 12.35
N LEU A 299 -16.83 -5.59 12.35
CA LEU A 299 -15.71 -6.32 11.75
C LEU A 299 -15.70 -6.22 10.22
N PRO A 300 -16.82 -6.43 9.50
CA PRO A 300 -16.86 -6.24 8.06
C PRO A 300 -16.60 -4.78 7.66
N LEU A 301 -17.14 -3.80 8.39
CA LEU A 301 -16.90 -2.39 8.10
C LEU A 301 -15.42 -2.03 8.23
N LEU A 302 -14.77 -2.46 9.31
CA LEU A 302 -13.32 -2.31 9.47
C LEU A 302 -12.56 -3.05 8.36
N GLY A 303 -12.97 -4.27 8.02
CA GLY A 303 -12.33 -5.06 6.98
C GLY A 303 -12.39 -4.41 5.60
N VAL A 304 -13.56 -3.90 5.20
CA VAL A 304 -13.77 -3.12 3.97
C VAL A 304 -12.88 -1.88 3.96
N ALA A 305 -12.78 -1.16 5.09
CA ALA A 305 -11.91 0.00 5.19
C ALA A 305 -10.41 -0.34 5.09
N LEU A 306 -9.97 -1.45 5.70
CA LEU A 306 -8.60 -1.94 5.55
C LEU A 306 -8.25 -2.24 4.09
N ILE A 307 -9.17 -2.89 3.36
CA ILE A 307 -8.99 -3.20 1.94
C ILE A 307 -8.98 -1.91 1.11
N ALA A 308 -9.90 -0.98 1.37
CA ALA A 308 -10.02 0.27 0.65
C ALA A 308 -8.78 1.16 0.81
N ASP A 309 -8.24 1.26 2.02
CA ASP A 309 -7.03 2.02 2.29
C ASP A 309 -5.79 1.36 1.68
N ALA A 310 -5.71 0.03 1.72
CA ALA A 310 -4.65 -0.72 1.09
C ALA A 310 -4.65 -0.55 -0.44
N ALA A 311 -5.82 -0.41 -1.07
CA ALA A 311 -5.94 -0.21 -2.52
C ALA A 311 -5.14 0.99 -3.06
N ARG A 312 -4.86 1.99 -2.22
CA ARG A 312 -4.01 3.15 -2.55
C ARG A 312 -2.55 2.79 -2.71
N ARG A 313 -2.06 1.92 -1.83
CA ARG A 313 -0.63 1.71 -1.63
C ARG A 313 -0.14 0.42 -2.24
N VAL A 314 -0.98 -0.61 -2.32
CA VAL A 314 -0.62 -1.93 -2.86
C VAL A 314 0.01 -1.82 -4.23
N ARG A 315 -0.54 -0.99 -5.13
CA ARG A 315 0.02 -0.81 -6.47
C ARG A 315 1.44 -0.28 -6.40
N ASP A 316 1.67 0.78 -5.61
CA ASP A 316 2.96 1.44 -5.52
C ASP A 316 3.98 0.57 -4.77
N GLU A 317 3.56 -0.11 -3.70
CA GLU A 317 4.37 -1.07 -2.94
C GLU A 317 4.75 -2.27 -3.81
N GLU A 318 3.81 -2.87 -4.54
CA GLU A 318 4.14 -3.99 -5.44
C GLU A 318 5.00 -3.54 -6.61
N LEU A 319 4.80 -2.33 -7.15
CA LEU A 319 5.69 -1.78 -8.17
C LEU A 319 7.10 -1.51 -7.64
N ALA A 320 7.23 -1.12 -6.37
CA ALA A 320 8.52 -0.94 -5.70
C ALA A 320 9.21 -2.27 -5.35
N ASP A 321 8.42 -3.28 -4.96
CA ASP A 321 8.86 -4.64 -4.58
C ASP A 321 9.06 -5.58 -5.78
N LEU A 322 8.55 -5.23 -6.97
CA LEU A 322 8.93 -5.95 -8.18
C LEU A 322 10.45 -5.98 -8.19
N PRO A 323 11.08 -7.17 -8.29
CA PRO A 323 12.52 -7.22 -8.42
C PRO A 323 12.85 -6.22 -9.51
N LEU A 324 13.79 -5.35 -9.22
CA LEU A 324 14.41 -4.48 -10.18
C LEU A 324 15.14 -5.37 -11.20
N THR A 325 14.42 -6.23 -11.93
CA THR A 325 14.82 -6.70 -13.24
C THR A 325 14.86 -5.44 -14.05
N SER A 326 16.02 -4.82 -14.02
CA SER A 326 16.36 -3.84 -15.01
C SER A 326 15.99 -4.45 -16.35
N ASP A 327 15.13 -3.79 -17.12
CA ASP A 327 14.94 -4.15 -18.52
C ASP A 327 16.25 -3.90 -19.31
N ALA A 328 17.26 -3.30 -18.66
CA ALA A 328 18.59 -3.13 -19.19
C ALA A 328 19.41 -4.43 -19.13
N PRO A 329 20.12 -4.75 -20.22
CA PRO A 329 21.05 -5.88 -20.23
C PRO A 329 22.19 -5.67 -19.22
N PRO A 330 22.75 -6.76 -18.66
CA PRO A 330 23.86 -6.67 -17.72
C PRO A 330 25.13 -6.17 -18.41
N ILE A 331 25.88 -5.32 -17.71
CA ILE A 331 27.16 -4.76 -18.17
C ILE A 331 28.29 -5.42 -17.40
N ALA A 332 29.27 -5.98 -18.12
CA ALA A 332 30.46 -6.57 -17.51
C ALA A 332 31.23 -5.53 -16.69
N ASP A 333 31.77 -5.95 -15.54
CA ASP A 333 32.45 -5.03 -14.61
C ASP A 333 33.65 -4.30 -15.22
N ALA A 334 34.40 -4.96 -16.12
CA ALA A 334 35.50 -4.33 -16.83
C ALA A 334 35.02 -3.19 -17.75
N ALA A 335 33.95 -3.41 -18.52
CA ALA A 335 33.35 -2.39 -19.37
C ALA A 335 32.81 -1.22 -18.54
N TRP A 336 32.17 -1.52 -17.40
CA TRP A 336 31.67 -0.52 -16.47
C TRP A 336 32.78 0.33 -15.85
N SER A 337 33.86 -0.30 -15.37
CA SER A 337 35.01 0.40 -14.79
C SER A 337 35.67 1.35 -15.79
N THR A 338 35.82 0.91 -17.04
CA THR A 338 36.33 1.74 -18.13
C THR A 338 35.40 2.94 -18.37
N TYR A 339 34.08 2.72 -18.43
CA TYR A 339 33.12 3.79 -18.61
C TYR A 339 33.15 4.83 -17.48
N VAL A 340 33.16 4.38 -16.21
CA VAL A 340 33.27 5.28 -15.05
C VAL A 340 34.55 6.11 -15.13
N THR A 341 35.66 5.53 -15.61
CA THR A 341 36.92 6.26 -15.83
C THR A 341 36.77 7.32 -16.92
N THR A 342 36.15 6.99 -18.05
CA THR A 342 35.88 7.95 -19.14
C THR A 342 34.97 9.09 -18.67
N VAL A 343 33.92 8.79 -17.90
CA VAL A 343 33.02 9.81 -17.32
C VAL A 343 33.78 10.69 -16.34
N THR A 344 34.60 10.11 -15.46
CA THR A 344 35.43 10.86 -14.51
C THR A 344 36.38 11.81 -15.24
N GLN A 345 37.03 11.36 -16.32
CA GLN A 345 37.91 12.20 -17.15
C GLN A 345 37.13 13.31 -17.88
N GLY A 346 35.95 13.00 -18.41
CA GLY A 346 35.09 14.00 -19.05
C GLY A 346 34.65 15.09 -18.07
N LEU A 347 34.21 14.70 -16.88
CA LEU A 347 33.76 15.62 -15.84
C LEU A 347 34.87 16.51 -15.28
N LYS A 348 36.14 16.09 -15.33
CA LYS A 348 37.29 16.95 -14.95
C LYS A 348 37.44 18.21 -15.80
N ARG A 349 36.78 18.30 -16.96
CA ARG A 349 36.76 19.52 -17.78
C ARG A 349 35.87 20.61 -17.16
N THR A 350 34.89 20.20 -16.35
CA THR A 350 33.83 21.07 -15.84
C THR A 350 33.85 21.17 -14.31
N LEU A 351 34.34 20.12 -13.63
CA LEU A 351 34.39 20.00 -12.18
C LEU A 351 35.83 19.97 -11.66
N ALA A 352 36.06 20.63 -10.53
CA ALA A 352 37.26 20.49 -9.71
C ALA A 352 37.13 19.31 -8.73
N GLY A 353 38.26 18.76 -8.27
CA GLY A 353 38.28 17.75 -7.21
C GLY A 353 37.52 16.46 -7.53
N VAL A 354 37.51 16.01 -8.79
CA VAL A 354 36.69 14.86 -9.20
C VAL A 354 37.26 13.54 -8.69
N HIS A 355 36.46 12.84 -7.89
CA HIS A 355 36.76 11.50 -7.36
C HIS A 355 35.64 10.52 -7.70
N SER A 356 35.99 9.26 -7.94
CA SER A 356 35.01 8.20 -8.17
C SER A 356 35.25 7.01 -7.23
N LEU A 357 34.15 6.40 -6.79
CA LEU A 357 34.13 5.24 -5.90
C LEU A 357 33.05 4.26 -6.37
N THR A 358 33.40 2.98 -6.47
CA THR A 358 32.42 1.92 -6.73
C THR A 358 32.36 0.98 -5.53
N THR A 359 31.19 0.87 -4.91
CA THR A 359 30.92 -0.05 -3.81
C THR A 359 30.04 -1.21 -4.27
N ARG A 360 30.24 -2.40 -3.70
CA ARG A 360 29.38 -3.57 -3.90
C ARG A 360 28.70 -3.91 -2.58
N GLY A 361 27.38 -4.02 -2.61
CA GLY A 361 26.56 -4.50 -1.51
C GLY A 361 26.19 -5.98 -1.67
N GLU A 362 25.44 -6.49 -0.70
CA GLU A 362 24.86 -7.84 -0.77
C GLU A 362 23.79 -7.93 -1.88
N GLY A 363 23.58 -9.14 -2.42
CA GLY A 363 22.53 -9.39 -3.41
C GLY A 363 22.81 -8.83 -4.81
N GLY A 364 24.08 -8.66 -5.18
CA GLY A 364 24.45 -8.18 -6.53
C GLY A 364 24.25 -6.68 -6.75
N LEU A 365 23.87 -5.93 -5.71
CA LEU A 365 23.77 -4.48 -5.74
C LEU A 365 25.17 -3.85 -5.82
N ALA A 366 25.35 -2.89 -6.72
CA ALA A 366 26.56 -2.10 -6.81
C ALA A 366 26.21 -0.63 -7.02
N SER A 367 26.97 0.27 -6.40
CA SER A 367 26.80 1.71 -6.61
C SER A 367 28.12 2.34 -7.04
N SER A 368 28.09 3.10 -8.12
CA SER A 368 29.22 3.93 -8.54
C SER A 368 28.87 5.38 -8.30
N VAL A 369 29.71 6.07 -7.53
CA VAL A 369 29.52 7.45 -7.13
C VAL A 369 30.70 8.25 -7.65
N ILE A 370 30.43 9.35 -8.37
CA ILE A 370 31.41 10.34 -8.79
C ILE A 370 31.03 11.64 -8.08
N VAL A 371 31.99 12.22 -7.36
CA VAL A 371 31.84 13.50 -6.68
C VAL A 371 32.80 14.51 -7.26
N GLY A 372 32.41 15.78 -7.27
CA GLY A 372 33.24 16.91 -7.68
C GLY A 372 32.60 18.22 -7.25
N GLU A 373 33.22 19.33 -7.63
CA GLU A 373 32.78 20.67 -7.24
C GLU A 373 32.86 21.63 -8.44
N ALA A 374 31.87 22.51 -8.58
CA ALA A 374 31.92 23.61 -9.54
C ALA A 374 31.10 24.80 -9.03
N HIS A 375 31.63 26.02 -9.17
CA HIS A 375 30.97 27.25 -8.70
C HIS A 375 30.56 27.19 -7.21
N ASP A 376 31.41 26.62 -6.36
CA ASP A 376 31.14 26.37 -4.92
C ASP A 376 29.90 25.50 -4.66
N LEU A 377 29.49 24.69 -5.64
CA LEU A 377 28.42 23.69 -5.53
C LEU A 377 29.01 22.28 -5.61
N HIS A 378 28.66 21.45 -4.62
CA HIS A 378 28.98 20.03 -4.65
C HIS A 378 28.12 19.31 -5.69
N VAL A 379 28.75 18.46 -6.50
CA VAL A 379 28.08 17.61 -7.49
C VAL A 379 28.32 16.16 -7.13
N ARG A 380 27.24 15.38 -7.04
CA ARG A 380 27.27 13.94 -6.80
C ARG A 380 26.48 13.23 -7.89
N VAL A 381 27.18 12.46 -8.73
CA VAL A 381 26.61 11.56 -9.73
C VAL A 381 26.65 10.14 -9.16
N ARG A 382 25.51 9.50 -8.98
CA ARG A 382 25.39 8.13 -8.48
C ARG A 382 24.66 7.26 -9.49
N VAL A 383 25.27 6.13 -9.83
CA VAL A 383 24.63 5.08 -10.62
C VAL A 383 24.41 3.86 -9.72
N GLU A 384 23.19 3.34 -9.72
CA GLU A 384 22.80 2.11 -9.03
C GLU A 384 22.72 0.98 -10.06
N ARG A 385 23.32 -0.17 -9.74
CA ARG A 385 23.26 -1.40 -10.55
C ARG A 385 22.84 -2.58 -9.69
N ILE A 386 22.17 -3.56 -10.29
CA ILE A 386 21.90 -4.87 -9.70
C ILE A 386 22.26 -5.95 -10.70
N GLU A 387 23.05 -6.94 -10.29
CA GLU A 387 23.50 -8.05 -11.17
C GLU A 387 24.15 -7.55 -12.49
N GLY A 388 24.82 -6.39 -12.44
CA GLY A 388 25.47 -5.76 -13.60
C GLY A 388 24.57 -4.84 -14.44
N SER A 389 23.25 -4.89 -14.27
CA SER A 389 22.31 -4.02 -14.99
C SER A 389 22.11 -2.68 -14.30
N VAL A 390 22.04 -1.58 -15.07
CA VAL A 390 21.80 -0.23 -14.53
C VAL A 390 20.34 -0.08 -14.12
N LEU A 391 20.11 0.46 -12.93
CA LEU A 391 18.78 0.68 -12.35
C LEU A 391 18.35 2.14 -12.39
N ALA A 392 19.24 3.01 -11.94
CA ALA A 392 18.97 4.42 -11.85
C ALA A 392 20.28 5.20 -11.93
N LEU A 393 20.16 6.40 -12.48
CA LEU A 393 21.15 7.46 -12.38
C LEU A 393 20.54 8.58 -11.55
N ASP A 394 21.27 9.03 -10.54
CA ASP A 394 20.88 10.07 -9.59
C ASP A 394 21.98 11.13 -9.53
N ILE A 395 21.67 12.36 -9.90
CA ILE A 395 22.59 13.50 -9.91
C ILE A 395 22.07 14.52 -8.91
N VAL A 396 22.88 14.87 -7.93
CA VAL A 396 22.58 15.89 -6.92
C VAL A 396 23.58 17.02 -7.04
N ILE A 397 23.11 18.26 -7.07
CA ILE A 397 23.91 19.48 -7.08
C ILE A 397 23.50 20.35 -5.89
N GLY A 398 24.47 20.80 -5.10
CA GLY A 398 24.25 21.58 -3.88
C GLY A 398 24.36 20.73 -2.61
N ARG A 399 23.59 21.09 -1.59
CA ARG A 399 23.58 20.41 -0.29
C ARG A 399 22.83 19.09 -0.35
N GLU A 400 23.03 18.27 0.67
CA GLU A 400 22.25 17.06 0.87
C GLU A 400 20.78 17.42 1.09
N ILE A 401 19.88 16.74 0.37
CA ILE A 401 18.47 17.07 0.28
C ILE A 401 17.69 16.21 1.28
N ASP A 402 16.90 16.84 2.14
CA ASP A 402 15.94 16.14 2.99
C ASP A 402 14.69 15.76 2.19
N GLU A 403 14.59 14.48 1.82
CA GLU A 403 13.47 13.92 1.07
C GLU A 403 12.12 14.02 1.80
N LEU A 404 12.11 14.25 3.12
CA LEU A 404 10.87 14.46 3.88
C LEU A 404 10.23 15.81 3.54
N ARG A 405 11.02 16.76 3.04
CA ARG A 405 10.55 18.09 2.64
C ARG A 405 10.07 18.07 1.18
N LYS A 406 8.90 18.67 0.95
CA LYS A 406 8.35 18.85 -0.41
C LYS A 406 9.29 19.71 -1.25
N ALA A 407 9.49 19.33 -2.51
CA ALA A 407 10.28 20.11 -3.45
C ALA A 407 9.58 21.44 -3.77
N THR A 408 10.37 22.49 -3.99
CA THR A 408 9.89 23.81 -4.42
C THR A 408 9.39 23.79 -5.85
N LEU A 409 10.05 23.02 -6.71
CA LEU A 409 9.68 22.81 -8.10
C LEU A 409 10.00 21.36 -8.49
N THR A 410 9.14 20.74 -9.29
CA THR A 410 9.39 19.43 -9.87
C THR A 410 8.93 19.39 -11.33
N LEU A 411 9.80 18.86 -12.18
CA LEU A 411 9.54 18.53 -13.57
C LEU A 411 9.52 17.02 -13.73
N TRP A 412 8.48 16.50 -14.37
CA TRP A 412 8.37 15.10 -14.72
C TRP A 412 8.30 14.92 -16.22
N ALA A 413 9.28 14.24 -16.80
CA ALA A 413 9.26 13.90 -18.22
C ALA A 413 8.07 12.98 -18.50
N ILE A 414 7.27 13.34 -19.50
CA ILE A 414 6.20 12.52 -20.03
C ILE A 414 6.85 11.46 -20.94
N PRO A 415 6.78 10.17 -20.60
CA PRO A 415 7.44 9.14 -21.38
C PRO A 415 6.73 8.97 -22.74
N GLY A 416 7.52 8.72 -23.78
CA GLY A 416 6.99 8.36 -25.10
C GLY A 416 6.18 7.06 -25.05
N ARG A 417 5.27 6.87 -26.01
CA ARG A 417 4.44 5.66 -26.11
C ARG A 417 5.32 4.40 -26.08
N GLY A 418 4.95 3.43 -25.24
CA GLY A 418 5.64 2.14 -25.13
C GLY A 418 6.82 2.07 -24.17
N LYS A 419 7.26 3.18 -23.55
CA LYS A 419 8.44 3.21 -22.66
C LYS A 419 8.13 3.07 -21.16
N GLY A 420 6.94 2.60 -20.79
CA GLY A 420 6.53 2.49 -19.38
C GLY A 420 6.25 3.86 -18.73
N ARG A 421 6.34 3.92 -17.39
CA ARG A 421 6.10 5.13 -16.59
C ARG A 421 7.35 5.46 -15.78
N ASN A 422 7.77 6.72 -15.79
CA ASN A 422 8.80 7.20 -14.87
C ASN A 422 8.31 7.01 -13.43
N PRO A 423 9.14 6.46 -12.53
CA PRO A 423 8.86 6.48 -11.09
C PRO A 423 8.53 7.89 -10.61
N GLU A 424 7.63 7.98 -9.62
CA GLU A 424 7.22 9.28 -9.10
C GLU A 424 8.41 9.97 -8.42
N GLY A 425 8.50 11.26 -8.66
CA GLY A 425 9.51 12.12 -8.04
C GLY A 425 8.98 12.76 -6.76
N PRO A 426 9.76 13.62 -6.12
CA PRO A 426 9.36 14.36 -4.93
C PRO A 426 8.07 15.15 -5.18
N PRO A 427 7.14 15.21 -4.20
CA PRO A 427 5.89 15.94 -4.37
C PRO A 427 6.12 17.47 -4.36
N ALA A 428 5.58 18.16 -5.35
CA ALA A 428 5.44 19.61 -5.42
C ALA A 428 4.01 19.97 -5.88
N MET A 429 3.51 21.15 -5.48
CA MET A 429 2.16 21.66 -5.79
C MET A 429 2.17 23.20 -5.82
N PRO A 430 1.26 23.85 -6.58
CA PRO A 430 0.25 23.28 -7.49
C PRO A 430 0.84 22.87 -8.86
N ALA A 431 0.05 22.20 -9.70
CA ALA A 431 0.42 21.95 -11.10
C ALA A 431 0.11 23.17 -11.98
N PHE A 432 0.97 23.47 -12.95
CA PHE A 432 0.80 24.60 -13.87
C PHE A 432 1.50 24.32 -15.22
N THR A 433 1.27 25.18 -16.20
CA THR A 433 1.90 25.15 -17.54
C THR A 433 2.94 26.26 -17.66
N SER A 434 4.07 25.99 -18.34
CA SER A 434 5.16 26.96 -18.51
C SER A 434 4.87 28.04 -19.56
N GLY A 435 3.84 27.84 -20.38
CA GLY A 435 3.51 28.72 -21.52
C GLY A 435 4.31 28.41 -22.78
N ASP A 436 5.25 27.45 -22.71
CA ASP A 436 5.96 26.90 -23.88
C ASP A 436 5.37 25.52 -24.21
N ALA A 437 4.72 25.43 -25.38
CA ALA A 437 4.03 24.22 -25.82
C ALA A 437 4.96 23.00 -25.92
N ALA A 438 6.17 23.16 -26.44
CA ALA A 438 7.12 22.05 -26.58
C ALA A 438 7.59 21.55 -25.21
N PHE A 439 7.78 22.48 -24.27
CA PHE A 439 8.16 22.16 -22.90
C PHE A 439 7.01 21.48 -22.13
N ASP A 440 5.78 21.96 -22.28
CA ASP A 440 4.59 21.45 -21.61
C ASP A 440 4.11 20.10 -22.18
N GLU A 441 4.33 19.84 -23.47
CA GLU A 441 4.14 18.51 -24.08
C GLU A 441 5.14 17.49 -23.54
N ARG A 442 6.35 17.95 -23.15
CA ARG A 442 7.42 17.09 -22.68
C ARG A 442 7.42 16.88 -21.17
N PHE A 443 7.02 17.88 -20.39
CA PHE A 443 7.12 17.86 -18.94
C PHE A 443 5.80 18.20 -18.24
N LYS A 444 5.49 17.47 -17.18
CA LYS A 444 4.51 17.91 -16.17
C LYS A 444 5.22 18.72 -15.10
N ILE A 445 4.73 19.92 -14.86
CA ILE A 445 5.35 20.88 -13.96
C ILE A 445 4.48 21.04 -12.71
N ARG A 446 5.11 21.03 -11.54
CA ARG A 446 4.45 21.37 -10.28
C ARG A 446 5.36 22.19 -9.37
N GLY A 447 4.75 23.04 -8.54
CA GLY A 447 5.45 23.87 -7.56
C GLY A 447 5.40 25.35 -7.93
N SER A 448 6.54 26.01 -7.84
CA SER A 448 6.67 27.46 -8.01
C SER A 448 6.96 27.87 -9.46
N GLU A 449 6.03 28.57 -10.11
CA GLU A 449 6.22 29.19 -11.43
C GLU A 449 7.39 30.18 -11.44
N ARG A 450 7.53 31.00 -10.39
CA ARG A 450 8.66 31.91 -10.23
C ARG A 450 10.01 31.18 -10.24
N SER A 451 10.08 30.00 -9.63
CA SER A 451 11.30 29.19 -9.64
C SER A 451 11.58 28.61 -11.02
N LEU A 452 10.54 28.22 -11.77
CA LEU A 452 10.70 27.77 -13.15
C LEU A 452 11.27 28.86 -14.04
N VAL A 453 10.71 30.08 -14.00
CA VAL A 453 11.17 31.22 -14.80
C VAL A 453 12.59 31.63 -14.42
N LYS A 454 12.95 31.57 -13.14
CA LYS A 454 14.33 31.85 -12.68
C LYS A 454 15.32 30.80 -13.21
N MET A 455 14.91 29.54 -13.25
CA MET A 455 15.78 28.42 -13.62
C MET A 455 15.90 28.24 -15.14
N PHE A 456 14.82 28.47 -15.90
CA PHE A 456 14.75 28.18 -17.33
C PHE A 456 14.37 29.42 -18.16
N ASP A 457 15.31 29.87 -18.98
CA ASP A 457 15.03 30.70 -20.15
C ASP A 457 14.67 29.82 -21.38
N ASP A 458 14.29 30.46 -22.49
CA ASP A 458 13.83 29.77 -23.69
C ASP A 458 14.89 28.79 -24.26
N GLY A 459 16.17 29.16 -24.20
CA GLY A 459 17.28 28.31 -24.66
C GLY A 459 17.45 27.06 -23.78
N LEU A 460 17.36 27.23 -22.46
CA LEU A 460 17.45 26.13 -21.50
C LEU A 460 16.22 25.22 -21.55
N ARG A 461 15.03 25.75 -21.82
CA ARG A 461 13.82 24.94 -22.06
C ARG A 461 14.03 24.00 -23.24
N ALA A 462 14.48 24.53 -24.37
CA ALA A 462 14.76 23.73 -25.56
C ALA A 462 15.81 22.64 -25.30
N ARG A 463 16.90 22.98 -24.60
CA ARG A 463 17.95 22.02 -24.23
C ARG A 463 17.46 20.95 -23.25
N ALA A 464 16.64 21.32 -22.27
CA ALA A 464 16.03 20.40 -21.32
C ALA A 464 15.06 19.43 -22.01
N VAL A 465 14.23 19.90 -22.94
CA VAL A 465 13.34 19.05 -23.76
C VAL A 465 14.13 17.98 -24.51
N ALA A 466 15.29 18.34 -25.06
CA ALA A 466 16.16 17.43 -25.78
C ALA A 466 16.98 16.47 -24.88
N SER A 467 17.31 16.90 -23.66
CA SER A 467 18.36 16.24 -22.86
C SER A 467 17.87 15.58 -21.58
N PHE A 468 16.65 15.85 -21.10
CA PHE A 468 16.15 15.27 -19.87
C PHE A 468 15.07 14.21 -20.11
N ASP A 469 15.28 13.05 -19.49
CA ASP A 469 14.26 12.05 -19.16
C ASP A 469 14.16 11.85 -17.63
N GLY A 470 13.11 11.19 -17.14
CA GLY A 470 12.94 10.98 -15.70
C GLY A 470 12.30 12.18 -15.00
N TRP A 471 12.90 12.65 -13.91
CA TRP A 471 12.44 13.83 -13.18
C TRP A 471 13.58 14.72 -12.69
N LEU A 472 13.27 16.01 -12.57
CA LEU A 472 14.12 17.04 -11.99
C LEU A 472 13.36 17.69 -10.83
N ALA A 473 13.98 17.79 -9.66
CA ALA A 473 13.40 18.45 -8.50
C ALA A 473 14.37 19.47 -7.89
N TYR A 474 13.83 20.59 -7.47
CA TYR A 474 14.56 21.71 -6.89
C TYR A 474 14.02 22.02 -5.50
N TRP A 475 14.92 22.17 -4.52
CA TRP A 475 14.64 22.63 -3.17
C TRP A 475 15.34 23.96 -2.97
N ALA A 476 14.55 25.01 -2.71
CA ALA A 476 15.06 26.36 -2.58
C ALA A 476 16.20 26.45 -1.56
N HIS A 477 17.34 27.00 -2.00
CA HIS A 477 18.55 27.19 -1.20
C HIS A 477 19.27 25.92 -0.72
N GLU A 478 18.77 24.73 -1.06
CA GLU A 478 19.37 23.45 -0.66
C GLU A 478 20.08 22.81 -1.85
N GLY A 479 19.33 22.43 -2.89
CA GLY A 479 19.91 21.69 -4.00
C GLY A 479 18.95 21.37 -5.14
N LEU A 480 19.54 20.84 -6.20
CA LEU A 480 18.89 20.33 -7.39
C LEU A 480 19.16 18.82 -7.49
N ARG A 481 18.13 18.03 -7.78
CA ARG A 481 18.25 16.60 -8.00
C ARG A 481 17.60 16.17 -9.29
N TYR A 482 18.37 15.48 -10.11
CA TYR A 482 17.94 14.86 -11.34
C TYR A 482 18.02 13.34 -11.18
N ARG A 483 16.94 12.63 -11.49
CA ARG A 483 16.92 11.17 -11.44
C ARG A 483 16.24 10.58 -12.66
N VAL A 484 16.86 9.56 -13.22
CA VAL A 484 16.38 8.85 -14.41
C VAL A 484 16.54 7.35 -14.25
N TYR A 485 15.63 6.60 -14.86
CA TYR A 485 15.54 5.15 -14.80
C TYR A 485 15.58 4.62 -16.24
N PRO A 486 16.78 4.32 -16.78
CA PRO A 486 16.93 3.85 -18.15
C PRO A 486 16.06 2.62 -18.43
N GLY A 487 15.34 2.64 -19.56
CA GLY A 487 14.36 1.60 -19.93
C GLY A 487 13.00 1.71 -19.22
N ARG A 488 12.85 2.59 -18.21
CA ARG A 488 11.62 2.78 -17.43
C ARG A 488 11.20 4.25 -17.40
N GLY A 489 10.51 4.65 -18.46
CA GLY A 489 10.06 6.01 -18.70
C GLY A 489 11.13 6.91 -19.34
N ALA A 490 12.33 6.37 -19.53
CA ALA A 490 13.44 6.92 -20.29
C ALA A 490 13.90 5.93 -21.37
N PRO A 491 14.50 6.39 -22.49
CA PRO A 491 15.23 5.52 -23.40
C PRO A 491 16.28 4.67 -22.67
N LEU A 492 16.55 3.46 -23.18
CA LEU A 492 17.55 2.57 -22.60
C LEU A 492 18.95 3.21 -22.59
N ASP A 493 19.31 3.89 -23.68
CA ASP A 493 20.63 4.50 -23.87
C ASP A 493 20.71 5.97 -23.42
N HIS A 494 19.91 6.34 -22.40
CA HIS A 494 19.86 7.70 -21.89
C HIS A 494 20.04 7.79 -20.36
N PRO A 495 20.97 8.63 -19.87
CA PRO A 495 22.07 9.30 -20.59
C PRO A 495 23.29 8.38 -20.75
N ILE A 496 23.23 7.15 -20.25
CA ILE A 496 24.30 6.14 -20.31
C ILE A 496 24.08 5.26 -21.55
N PRO A 497 25.10 4.96 -22.37
CA PRO A 497 24.98 4.08 -23.53
C PRO A 497 24.98 2.61 -23.12
N ILE A 498 23.92 2.18 -22.43
CA ILE A 498 23.79 0.85 -21.83
C ILE A 498 23.93 -0.27 -22.87
N SER A 499 23.27 -0.15 -24.02
CA SER A 499 23.29 -1.16 -25.08
C SER A 499 24.70 -1.40 -25.60
N ASP A 500 25.46 -0.33 -25.81
CA ASP A 500 26.85 -0.40 -26.29
C ASP A 500 27.77 -1.02 -25.22
N LEU A 501 27.59 -0.61 -23.96
CA LEU A 501 28.34 -1.16 -22.82
C LEU A 501 28.06 -2.65 -22.60
N ALA A 502 26.81 -3.08 -22.75
CA ALA A 502 26.43 -4.48 -22.58
C ALA A 502 26.91 -5.35 -23.74
N LEU A 503 26.91 -4.82 -24.96
CA LEU A 503 27.36 -5.54 -26.17
C LEU A 503 28.88 -5.45 -26.41
N GLY A 504 29.60 -4.64 -25.63
CA GLY A 504 31.03 -4.40 -25.81
C GLY A 504 31.37 -3.73 -27.15
N ARG A 505 30.43 -2.99 -27.73
CA ARG A 505 30.57 -2.36 -29.04
C ARG A 505 31.07 -0.93 -28.85
N VAL A 506 32.20 -0.58 -29.46
CA VAL A 506 32.78 0.79 -29.51
C VAL A 506 33.38 1.25 -28.15
N PRO A 507 34.46 2.06 -28.13
CA PRO A 507 34.86 2.74 -26.90
C PRO A 507 33.70 3.60 -26.37
N PRO A 508 33.33 3.46 -25.09
CA PRO A 508 32.11 4.07 -24.58
C PRO A 508 32.25 5.59 -24.47
N THR A 509 31.31 6.33 -25.04
CA THR A 509 31.32 7.80 -24.99
C THR A 509 30.64 8.30 -23.71
N ALA A 510 31.29 9.22 -23.00
CA ALA A 510 30.75 9.85 -21.79
C ALA A 510 29.98 11.15 -22.07
N GLU A 511 29.99 11.63 -23.31
CA GLU A 511 29.56 12.99 -23.69
C GLU A 511 28.13 13.29 -23.25
N ARG A 512 27.17 12.37 -23.47
CA ARG A 512 25.77 12.61 -23.08
C ARG A 512 25.60 12.84 -21.57
N LEU A 513 26.26 12.03 -20.75
CA LEU A 513 26.19 12.18 -19.28
C LEU A 513 26.88 13.47 -18.84
N VAL A 514 28.02 13.81 -19.44
CA VAL A 514 28.74 15.07 -19.14
C VAL A 514 27.87 16.28 -19.52
N SER A 515 27.24 16.28 -20.69
CA SER A 515 26.35 17.36 -21.13
C SER A 515 25.09 17.49 -20.25
N VAL A 516 24.56 16.38 -19.73
CA VAL A 516 23.47 16.43 -18.73
C VAL A 516 23.95 17.09 -17.44
N VAL A 517 25.14 16.75 -16.94
CA VAL A 517 25.71 17.39 -15.74
C VAL A 517 25.98 18.87 -15.96
N GLU A 518 26.52 19.25 -17.11
CA GLU A 518 26.75 20.66 -17.50
C GLU A 518 25.46 21.47 -17.55
N LEU A 519 24.41 20.91 -18.17
CA LEU A 519 23.09 21.55 -18.18
C LEU A 519 22.53 21.70 -16.77
N LEU A 520 22.65 20.68 -15.92
CA LEU A 520 22.19 20.75 -14.53
C LEU A 520 22.96 21.78 -13.71
N LEU A 521 24.27 21.92 -13.93
CA LEU A 521 25.10 22.95 -13.30
C LEU A 521 24.65 24.36 -13.72
N GLU A 522 24.39 24.57 -15.01
CA GLU A 522 23.91 25.86 -15.53
C GLU A 522 22.53 26.23 -14.97
N LEU A 523 21.65 25.24 -14.76
CA LEU A 523 20.38 25.46 -14.06
C LEU A 523 20.61 25.79 -12.58
N ALA A 524 21.51 25.06 -11.92
CA ALA A 524 21.79 25.20 -10.51
C ALA A 524 22.40 26.57 -10.16
N THR A 525 23.35 27.08 -10.95
CA THR A 525 23.98 28.40 -10.71
C THR A 525 23.02 29.58 -10.82
N ARG A 526 21.86 29.41 -11.48
CA ARG A 526 20.82 30.44 -11.54
C ARG A 526 19.98 30.51 -10.27
N VAL A 527 19.87 29.42 -9.52
CA VAL A 527 18.89 29.30 -8.43
C VAL A 527 19.51 29.03 -7.06
N LEU A 528 20.65 28.36 -7.00
CA LEU A 528 21.39 28.07 -5.78
C LEU A 528 22.40 29.18 -5.50
N GLU A 529 22.51 29.54 -4.22
CA GLU A 529 23.56 30.42 -3.73
C GLU A 529 24.79 29.57 -3.41
N PRO A 530 26.01 30.05 -3.72
CA PRO A 530 27.24 29.35 -3.37
C PRO A 530 27.30 29.16 -1.85
N SER A 531 27.70 27.97 -1.40
CA SER A 531 27.81 27.73 0.04
C SER A 531 28.97 28.57 0.57
N PRO A 532 28.81 29.33 1.68
CA PRO A 532 29.95 30.03 2.28
C PRO A 532 31.01 28.99 2.64
N ARG A 533 32.25 29.21 2.17
CA ARG A 533 33.39 28.36 2.55
C ARG A 533 33.47 28.29 4.08
N PRO A 534 33.70 27.12 4.68
CA PRO A 534 34.13 27.09 6.07
C PRO A 534 35.42 27.91 6.18
N ALA A 535 35.46 28.87 7.11
CA ALA A 535 36.60 29.75 7.32
C ALA A 535 37.88 28.91 7.40
N SER A 536 38.91 29.35 6.67
CA SER A 536 40.20 28.68 6.73
C SER A 536 40.76 28.77 8.17
N PRO A 537 41.47 27.75 8.68
CA PRO A 537 42.09 27.84 10.01
C PRO A 537 43.06 29.03 10.16
N SER A 538 43.51 29.61 9.05
CA SER A 538 44.34 30.82 9.00
C SER A 538 43.59 32.13 9.27
N GLU A 539 42.26 32.16 9.16
CA GLU A 539 41.45 33.36 9.44
C GLU A 539 40.99 33.46 10.90
N LEU A 540 41.30 32.46 11.73
CA LEU A 540 41.08 32.51 13.20
C LEU A 540 42.18 33.27 13.97
N GLY A 541 43.17 33.82 13.27
CA GLY A 541 44.30 34.55 13.88
C GLY A 541 44.03 36.01 14.26
N ASP A 542 42.95 36.61 13.74
CA ASP A 542 42.60 38.03 13.98
C ASP A 542 41.32 38.16 14.83
N LEU A 543 41.25 37.44 15.95
CA LEU A 543 40.32 37.78 17.02
C LEU A 543 40.97 38.85 17.91
N PRO A 544 40.34 40.03 18.11
CA PRO A 544 40.89 41.06 18.99
C PRO A 544 41.04 40.52 20.42
N ASP A 545 42.18 40.81 21.03
CA ASP A 545 42.50 40.46 22.42
C ASP A 545 41.31 40.76 23.33
N GLY A 546 40.97 39.78 24.18
CA GLY A 546 39.83 39.83 25.07
C GLY A 546 39.83 41.06 26.00
N PRO A 547 38.67 41.43 26.55
CA PRO A 547 38.54 42.61 27.41
C PRO A 547 39.43 42.47 28.66
N PRO A 548 40.00 43.59 29.16
CA PRO A 548 40.92 43.58 30.29
C PRO A 548 40.26 43.02 31.54
N GLU A 549 41.01 42.16 32.24
CA GLU A 549 40.63 41.57 33.52
C GLU A 549 40.18 42.66 34.50
N THR A 550 38.96 42.50 35.01
CA THR A 550 38.45 43.31 36.10
C THR A 550 38.93 42.68 37.41
N GLU A 551 39.90 43.34 38.06
CA GLU A 551 40.25 43.07 39.45
C GLU A 551 39.02 43.29 40.33
N THR A 552 38.58 42.26 41.04
CA THR A 552 37.67 42.40 42.19
C THR A 552 38.39 41.96 43.46
N ASN A 553 38.56 42.91 44.38
CA ASN A 553 38.63 42.64 45.81
C ASN A 553 37.37 41.95 46.30
#